data_AF-A0A2G4ISE5-F1
#
_entry.id   AF-A0A2G4ISE5-F1
#
_cell.length_a   1.000
_cell.length_b   1.000
_cell.length_c   1.000
_cell.angle_alpha   90.00
_cell.angle_beta   90.00
_cell.angle_gamma   90.00
#
_symmetry.space_group_name_H-M   'P 1'
#
loop_
_entity.id
_entity.type
_entity.pdbx_description
1 polymer ?
#
loop_
_entity_poly.entity_id
_entity_poly.type
_entity_poly.pdbx_seq_one_letter_code
_entity_poly.pdbx_strand_id
1 'polypeptide(L)'
;MGACWPILFALSATLKDDVGTFQIVSGTVSNVAPIKDRAHINFGNDFRTDFTVSIDKRDLARFNDAKINLAALKDQLIEVRGWLVSRNGPMIEATHPEQIILSGKR
;
A
#
# COMPACT_ATOMS: atom_id res chain seq x y z
N MET A 1 -14.61 31.86 -0.28
CA MET A 1 -14.25 30.89 -1.35
C MET A 1 -13.02 30.14 -0.90
N GLY A 2 -13.05 28.81 -0.98
CA GLY A 2 -11.87 27.96 -0.75
C GLY A 2 -11.95 27.09 0.50
N ALA A 3 -11.86 25.77 0.25
CA ALA A 3 -11.71 24.66 1.18
C ALA A 3 -12.98 24.10 1.84
N CYS A 4 -13.84 23.48 1.03
CA CYS A 4 -14.55 22.27 1.45
C CYS A 4 -13.68 21.08 1.03
N TRP A 5 -12.85 20.58 1.94
CA TRP A 5 -12.23 19.26 1.79
C TRP A 5 -13.06 18.32 2.64
N PRO A 6 -13.84 17.38 2.07
CA PRO A 6 -14.32 16.27 2.87
C PRO A 6 -13.12 15.34 3.01
N ILE A 7 -12.32 15.56 4.05
CA ILE A 7 -11.54 14.46 4.61
C ILE A 7 -12.59 13.55 5.24
N LEU A 8 -13.15 12.65 4.43
CA LEU A 8 -13.77 11.44 4.93
C LEU A 8 -12.64 10.69 5.64
N PHE A 9 -12.48 10.99 6.93
CA PHE A 9 -12.06 9.99 7.89
C PHE A 9 -13.08 8.86 7.76
N ALA A 10 -12.78 7.88 6.90
CA ALA A 10 -13.52 6.63 6.86
C ALA A 10 -13.30 5.96 8.22
N LEU A 11 -14.25 6.22 9.13
CA LEU A 11 -14.35 5.58 10.42
C LEU A 11 -14.54 4.09 10.15
N SER A 12 -13.45 3.31 10.24
CA SER A 12 -13.45 1.85 10.15
C SER A 12 -14.26 1.26 8.98
N ALA A 13 -13.95 1.67 7.74
CA ALA A 13 -14.31 0.83 6.59
C ALA A 13 -13.39 -0.39 6.59
N THR A 14 -13.95 -1.58 6.77
CA THR A 14 -13.16 -2.81 6.65
C THR A 14 -12.84 -2.98 5.17
N LEU A 15 -11.56 -2.90 4.79
CA LEU A 15 -11.13 -3.07 3.39
C LEU A 15 -11.68 -4.36 2.73
N LYS A 16 -12.04 -5.37 3.52
CA LYS A 16 -12.67 -6.61 3.03
C LYS A 16 -13.97 -6.37 2.25
N ASP A 17 -14.75 -5.36 2.63
CA ASP A 17 -16.04 -5.07 1.98
C ASP A 17 -15.87 -4.32 0.65
N ASP A 18 -14.69 -3.74 0.41
CA ASP A 18 -14.35 -2.95 -0.77
C ASP A 18 -13.56 -3.76 -1.82
N VAL A 19 -13.41 -5.08 -1.63
CA VAL A 19 -12.69 -5.95 -2.57
C VAL A 19 -13.34 -5.88 -3.95
N GLY A 20 -12.50 -5.74 -4.99
CA GLY A 20 -12.94 -5.58 -6.37
C GLY A 20 -13.17 -4.12 -6.80
N THR A 21 -12.84 -3.15 -5.96
CA THR A 21 -12.89 -1.72 -6.28
C THR A 21 -11.50 -1.08 -6.29
N PHE A 22 -11.39 0.10 -6.91
CA PHE A 22 -10.18 0.91 -6.84
C PHE A 22 -10.17 1.68 -5.51
N GLN A 23 -9.08 1.54 -4.77
CA GLN A 23 -8.92 2.09 -3.43
C GLN A 23 -7.65 2.94 -3.34
N ILE A 24 -7.70 3.93 -2.43
CA ILE A 24 -6.55 4.72 -2.00
C ILE A 24 -6.40 4.48 -0.51
N VAL A 25 -5.34 3.75 -0.13
CA VAL A 25 -5.10 3.31 1.25
C VAL A 25 -3.92 4.09 1.81
N SER A 26 -4.14 4.80 2.92
CA SER A 26 -3.09 5.50 3.66
C SER A 26 -2.77 4.76 4.95
N GLY A 27 -1.48 4.58 5.27
CA GLY A 27 -1.08 3.94 6.51
C GLY A 27 0.42 3.87 6.71
N THR A 28 0.82 3.56 7.95
CA THR A 28 2.22 3.38 8.32
C THR A 28 2.66 1.96 7.98
N VAL A 29 3.78 1.82 7.28
CA VAL A 29 4.36 0.51 6.96
C VAL A 29 4.95 -0.10 8.22
N SER A 30 4.47 -1.29 8.61
CA SER A 30 5.00 -2.07 9.72
C SER A 30 6.28 -2.81 9.33
N ASN A 31 6.30 -3.40 8.13
CA ASN A 31 7.40 -4.22 7.65
C ASN A 31 7.46 -4.28 6.13
N VAL A 32 8.66 -4.49 5.59
CA VAL A 32 8.89 -4.79 4.19
C VAL A 32 9.63 -6.12 4.10
N ALA A 33 8.95 -7.13 3.57
CA ALA A 33 9.42 -8.51 3.48
C ALA A 33 9.72 -8.87 2.02
N PRO A 34 10.99 -8.83 1.58
CA PRO A 34 11.38 -9.44 0.32
C PRO A 34 11.31 -10.97 0.43
N ILE A 35 10.61 -11.59 -0.51
CA ILE A 35 10.60 -13.05 -0.72
C ILE A 35 11.12 -13.35 -2.13
N LYS A 36 11.36 -14.63 -2.45
CA LYS A 36 12.05 -15.07 -3.67
C LYS A 36 11.57 -14.36 -4.95
N ASP A 37 10.26 -14.23 -5.12
CA ASP A 37 9.65 -13.74 -6.35
C ASP A 37 8.79 -12.48 -6.16
N ARG A 38 8.74 -11.90 -4.95
CA ARG A 38 7.92 -10.72 -4.64
C ARG A 38 8.51 -9.91 -3.49
N ALA A 39 8.14 -8.64 -3.38
CA ALA A 39 8.27 -7.88 -2.14
C ALA A 39 6.87 -7.62 -1.55
N HIS A 40 6.73 -7.81 -0.25
CA HIS A 40 5.52 -7.47 0.49
C HIS A 40 5.76 -6.26 1.38
N ILE A 41 4.87 -5.28 1.32
CA ILE A 41 4.83 -4.13 2.24
C ILE A 41 3.60 -4.34 3.12
N ASN A 42 3.83 -4.57 4.41
CA ASN A 42 2.78 -4.87 5.37
C ASN A 42 2.47 -3.62 6.20
N PHE A 43 1.20 -3.42 6.53
CA PHE A 43 0.72 -2.28 7.32
C PHE A 43 0.34 -2.64 8.76
N GLY A 44 0.22 -3.93 9.05
CA GLY A 44 -0.05 -4.44 10.39
C GLY A 44 0.79 -5.66 10.71
N ASN A 45 0.42 -6.36 11.78
CA ASN A 45 1.19 -7.49 12.31
C ASN A 45 0.67 -8.84 11.82
N ASP A 46 -0.60 -8.93 11.39
CA ASP A 46 -1.19 -10.15 10.87
C ASP A 46 -1.58 -9.96 9.40
N PHE A 47 -0.72 -10.46 8.51
CA PHE A 47 -0.94 -10.42 7.06
C PHE A 47 -2.25 -11.07 6.62
N ARG A 48 -2.86 -11.95 7.44
CA ARG A 48 -4.12 -12.65 7.13
C ARG A 48 -5.34 -11.74 7.23
N THR A 49 -5.25 -10.71 8.06
CA THR A 49 -6.33 -9.77 8.35
C THR A 49 -6.01 -8.36 7.87
N ASP A 50 -4.73 -8.02 7.81
CA ASP A 50 -4.25 -6.68 7.56
C ASP A 50 -3.98 -6.43 6.08
N PHE A 51 -3.92 -5.14 5.74
CA PHE A 51 -3.62 -4.71 4.38
C PHE A 51 -2.16 -4.98 4.00
N THR A 52 -1.97 -5.52 2.80
CA THR A 52 -0.66 -5.80 2.24
C THR A 52 -0.53 -5.22 0.83
N VAL A 53 0.65 -4.72 0.48
CA VAL A 53 1.00 -4.44 -0.92
C VAL A 53 1.97 -5.49 -1.39
N SER A 54 1.73 -6.03 -2.58
CA SER A 54 2.64 -6.98 -3.21
C SER A 54 3.20 -6.39 -4.49
N ILE A 55 4.51 -6.49 -4.65
CA ILE A 55 5.21 -6.11 -5.88
C ILE A 55 5.86 -7.37 -6.44
N ASP A 56 5.50 -7.74 -7.67
CA ASP A 56 6.08 -8.89 -8.34
C ASP A 56 7.53 -8.63 -8.75
N LYS A 57 8.36 -9.67 -8.78
CA LYS A 57 9.78 -9.56 -9.13
C LYS A 57 10.02 -8.88 -10.48
N ARG A 58 9.13 -9.09 -11.46
CA ARG A 58 9.23 -8.44 -12.78
C ARG A 58 9.03 -6.92 -12.71
N ASP A 59 8.30 -6.44 -11.71
CA ASP A 59 7.94 -5.04 -11.55
C ASP A 59 8.92 -4.30 -10.61
N LEU A 60 9.66 -5.02 -9.76
CA LEU A 60 10.70 -4.46 -8.86
C LEU A 60 11.72 -3.57 -9.58
N ALA A 61 12.07 -3.91 -10.83
CA ALA A 61 12.98 -3.10 -11.63
C ALA A 61 12.48 -1.64 -11.80
N ARG A 62 11.19 -1.44 -12.01
CA ARG A 62 10.60 -0.09 -12.15
C ARG A 62 10.71 0.73 -10.88
N PHE A 63 10.56 0.09 -9.72
CA PHE A 63 10.72 0.77 -8.42
C PHE A 63 12.18 1.17 -8.18
N ASN A 64 13.13 0.31 -8.54
CA ASN A 64 14.56 0.61 -8.46
C ASN A 64 14.95 1.75 -9.42
N ASP A 65 14.45 1.75 -10.65
CA ASP A 65 14.70 2.80 -11.65
C ASP A 65 14.12 4.15 -11.20
N ALA A 66 12.97 4.14 -10.54
CA ALA A 66 12.38 5.30 -9.88
C ALA A 66 13.09 5.71 -8.57
N LYS A 67 14.19 5.03 -8.21
CA LYS A 67 14.98 5.25 -7.00
C LYS A 67 14.19 5.09 -5.70
N ILE A 68 13.13 4.27 -5.71
CA ILE A 68 12.35 3.93 -4.53
C ILE A 68 13.04 2.78 -3.80
N ASN A 69 13.63 3.07 -2.64
CA ASN A 69 14.13 2.03 -1.75
C ASN A 69 12.97 1.44 -0.93
N LEU A 70 12.45 0.30 -1.36
CA LEU A 70 11.33 -0.38 -0.67
C LEU A 70 11.65 -0.65 0.81
N ALA A 71 12.87 -1.04 1.17
CA ALA A 71 13.23 -1.32 2.55
C ALA A 71 13.18 -0.05 3.43
N ALA A 72 13.42 1.13 2.85
CA ALA A 72 13.33 2.40 3.55
C ALA A 72 11.89 2.87 3.79
N LEU A 73 10.88 2.17 3.25
CA LEU A 73 9.47 2.47 3.53
C LEU A 73 9.04 2.03 4.92
N LYS A 74 9.79 1.15 5.59
CA LYS A 74 9.49 0.74 6.96
C LYS A 74 9.38 1.96 7.89
N ASP A 75 8.35 1.97 8.73
CA ASP A 75 8.03 3.05 9.66
C ASP A 75 7.69 4.40 8.97
N GLN A 76 7.50 4.42 7.65
CA GLN A 76 7.01 5.57 6.90
C GLN A 76 5.49 5.51 6.72
N LEU A 77 4.86 6.69 6.74
CA LEU A 77 3.49 6.87 6.31
C LEU A 77 3.47 6.95 4.78
N ILE A 78 2.70 6.08 4.14
CA ILE A 78 2.57 6.05 2.68
C ILE A 78 1.10 6.02 2.26
N GLU A 79 0.84 6.48 1.05
CA GLU A 79 -0.42 6.28 0.35
C GLU A 79 -0.20 5.27 -0.79
N VAL A 80 -1.11 4.31 -0.91
CA VAL A 80 -1.07 3.27 -1.92
C VAL A 80 -2.35 3.26 -2.71
N ARG A 81 -2.23 3.16 -4.04
CA ARG A 81 -3.33 3.27 -4.99
C ARG A 81 -3.43 2.02 -5.84
N GLY A 82 -4.63 1.45 -5.95
CA GLY A 82 -4.83 0.30 -6.80
C GLY A 82 -6.14 -0.43 -6.57
N TRP A 83 -6.34 -1.48 -7.36
CA TRP A 83 -7.50 -2.37 -7.21
C TRP A 83 -7.27 -3.30 -6.02
N LEU A 84 -8.21 -3.27 -5.09
CA LEU A 84 -8.17 -4.10 -3.91
C LEU A 84 -8.60 -5.52 -4.25
N VAL A 85 -7.77 -6.50 -3.92
CA VAL A 85 -8.04 -7.94 -4.10
C VAL A 85 -8.00 -8.65 -2.75
N SER A 86 -8.66 -9.81 -2.66
CA SER A 86 -8.56 -10.67 -1.49
C SER A 86 -7.60 -11.83 -1.78
N ARG A 87 -6.42 -11.83 -1.14
CA ARG A 87 -5.42 -12.90 -1.25
C ARG A 87 -4.73 -13.09 0.10
N ASN A 88 -5.28 -13.99 0.91
CA ASN A 88 -4.93 -14.13 2.33
C ASN A 88 -5.12 -12.80 3.09
N GLY A 89 -6.12 -11.98 2.75
CA GLY A 89 -6.31 -10.64 3.32
C GLY A 89 -6.49 -9.57 2.23
N PRO A 90 -6.86 -8.34 2.60
CA PRO A 90 -6.94 -7.21 1.67
C PRO A 90 -5.55 -6.89 1.09
N MET A 91 -5.43 -6.85 -0.24
CA MET A 91 -4.15 -6.65 -0.90
C MET A 91 -4.28 -5.75 -2.12
N ILE A 92 -3.25 -4.94 -2.40
CA ILE A 92 -3.04 -4.28 -3.70
C ILE A 92 -1.78 -4.88 -4.35
N GLU A 93 -1.88 -5.31 -5.61
CA GLU A 93 -0.68 -5.58 -6.43
C GLU A 93 -0.20 -4.25 -7.06
N ALA A 94 0.99 -3.82 -6.66
CA ALA A 94 1.64 -2.65 -7.19
C ALA A 94 2.61 -3.06 -8.31
N THR A 95 2.36 -2.54 -9.50
CA THR A 95 3.11 -2.82 -10.74
C THR A 95 3.94 -1.62 -11.20
N HIS A 96 3.61 -0.43 -10.70
CA HIS A 96 4.25 0.83 -11.05
C HIS A 96 4.55 1.68 -9.80
N PRO A 97 5.65 2.46 -9.80
CA PRO A 97 6.08 3.26 -8.66
C PRO A 97 5.08 4.36 -8.26
N GLU A 98 4.36 4.95 -9.21
CA GLU A 98 3.35 6.00 -8.96
C GLU A 98 2.13 5.52 -8.14
N GLN A 99 1.99 4.21 -7.95
CA GLN A 99 1.00 3.64 -7.04
C GLN A 99 1.38 3.85 -5.57
N ILE A 100 2.63 4.19 -5.25
CA ILE A 100 3.12 4.41 -3.88
C ILE A 100 3.62 5.84 -3.75
N ILE A 101 3.05 6.57 -2.79
CA ILE A 101 3.40 7.96 -2.51
C ILE A 101 3.85 8.07 -1.05
N LEU A 102 5.02 8.67 -0.83
CA LEU A 102 5.45 9.05 0.51
C LEU A 102 4.55 10.18 1.01
N SER A 103 3.74 9.86 2.01
CA SER A 103 2.94 10.84 2.74
C SER A 103 3.83 11.31 3.89
N GLY A 104 4.48 12.48 3.73
CA GLY A 104 5.39 13.02 4.75
C GLY A 104 4.78 12.98 6.16
N LYS A 105 5.63 12.91 7.19
CA LYS A 105 5.18 13.03 8.59
C LYS A 105 4.39 14.33 8.74
N ARG A 106 3.08 14.23 8.95
CA ARG A 106 2.28 15.34 9.48
C ARG A 106 2.66 15.58 10.93
#